data_AF-A0A0A8UUS5-F1
#
_entry.id   AF-A0A0A8UUS5-F1
#
_cell.length_a   1.000
_cell.length_b   1.000
_cell.length_c   1.000
_cell.angle_alpha   90.00
_cell.angle_beta   90.00
_cell.angle_gamma   90.00
#
_symmetry.space_group_name_H-M   'P 1'
#
loop_
_entity.id
_entity.type
_entity.pdbx_description
1 polymer ?
#
loop_
_entity_poly.entity_id
_entity_poly.type
_entity_poly.pdbx_seq_one_letter_code
_entity_poly.pdbx_strand_id
1 'polypeptide(L)'
;MAKEQFEVGTKASAPTADVTKAQENFTTRKSEEGDKIENGTDFKTWYHNEDVIRMLWALYQALPKEKKEDFLAPYVFFDTGGFVSFDKLMTIAKRKFLLSNKLYFPFIIKPELGGAHYTAGIFRREADSKVTLFFFNPVGYPDEEAKQRAKKRLQLPEVNRVGGMDLVLCPYEVQTSDKDGGVLVSCGPISVEFVNYALNNPDWIASLDDKFQLPPHLVEYKSCSTEVYKLQVLQLRKEHYTLLQQVPDSELTNIEDDWAAINQYFLDSLDSGSDKDVELYQENGKRGDLFEDDSYVDDSYVNEDNEDDLQSDYEDDPLSDEEDGVAIQSTKTSQASSASEKASHAVSVIGSKKDSDVSCVATSIASSNKDNDAPLIPVDDHVKGTSPSGVAKEDTVSGHQSKLINDGTSTPSYLRNVKGVAAIEQEILRLRNATGFFSLGAKSKATKIEQALEQAKVKSSDVRLDTGVRTALSEHRIFSFFGLKTTQALQNVDRSLEEENNQLPTKSS
;
A
#
# COMPACT_ATOMS: atom_id res chain seq x y z
N MET A 1 66.41 -21.71 -24.06
CA MET A 1 65.46 -20.60 -24.30
C MET A 1 64.17 -21.19 -24.82
N ALA A 2 63.18 -21.40 -23.95
CA ALA A 2 61.85 -21.87 -24.33
C ALA A 2 60.87 -20.70 -24.16
N LYS A 3 60.09 -20.41 -25.20
CA LYS A 3 59.04 -19.39 -25.19
C LYS A 3 57.76 -20.02 -24.67
N GLU A 4 57.34 -19.65 -23.46
CA GLU A 4 56.00 -19.89 -22.95
C GLU A 4 55.01 -19.00 -23.70
N GLN A 5 54.06 -19.62 -24.40
CA GLN A 5 52.90 -18.94 -24.99
C GLN A 5 51.82 -18.84 -23.92
N PHE A 6 51.54 -17.61 -23.48
CA PHE A 6 50.38 -17.31 -22.64
C PHE A 6 49.13 -17.28 -23.53
N GLU A 7 48.32 -18.34 -23.45
CA GLU A 7 46.95 -18.32 -23.97
C GLU A 7 46.10 -17.43 -23.05
N VAL A 8 45.69 -16.28 -23.57
CA VAL A 8 44.70 -15.41 -22.93
C VAL A 8 43.34 -16.06 -23.13
N GLY A 9 42.95 -16.90 -22.17
CA GLY A 9 41.61 -17.49 -22.11
C GLY A 9 40.56 -16.38 -22.00
N THR A 10 39.73 -16.25 -23.04
CA THR A 10 38.51 -15.44 -23.01
C THR A 10 37.57 -16.02 -21.94
N LYS A 11 37.47 -15.34 -20.79
CA LYS A 11 36.47 -15.69 -19.77
C LYS A 11 35.08 -15.62 -20.43
N ALA A 12 34.41 -16.76 -20.49
CA ALA A 12 33.01 -16.83 -20.89
C ALA A 12 32.21 -15.87 -20.01
N SER A 13 31.47 -14.95 -20.65
CA SER A 13 30.49 -14.10 -19.98
C SER A 13 29.57 -15.01 -19.18
N ALA A 14 29.43 -14.75 -17.87
CA ALA A 14 28.41 -15.42 -17.08
C ALA A 14 27.05 -15.18 -17.76
N PRO A 15 26.15 -16.18 -17.79
CA PRO A 15 24.80 -15.98 -18.30
C PRO A 15 24.17 -14.82 -17.52
N THR A 16 23.71 -13.79 -18.23
CA THR A 16 22.91 -12.73 -17.65
C THR A 16 21.67 -13.38 -17.09
N ALA A 17 21.48 -13.32 -15.77
CA ALA A 17 20.28 -13.85 -15.13
C ALA A 17 19.05 -13.21 -15.80
N ASP A 18 18.08 -14.05 -16.16
CA ASP A 18 16.87 -13.61 -16.86
C ASP A 18 16.11 -12.58 -16.00
N VAL A 19 15.57 -11.56 -16.65
CA VAL A 19 14.73 -10.53 -16.02
C VAL A 19 13.41 -11.17 -15.61
N THR A 20 13.01 -11.03 -14.35
CA THR A 20 11.73 -11.57 -13.87
C THR A 20 10.57 -10.66 -14.30
N LYS A 21 9.35 -11.21 -14.40
CA LYS A 21 8.14 -10.43 -14.66
C LYS A 21 7.90 -9.37 -13.58
N ALA A 22 8.35 -9.60 -12.35
CA ALA A 22 8.32 -8.59 -11.30
C ALA A 22 9.20 -7.37 -11.64
N GLN A 23 10.41 -7.59 -12.16
CA GLN A 23 11.32 -6.54 -12.62
C GLN A 23 10.79 -5.84 -13.89
N GLU A 24 10.25 -6.61 -14.84
CA GLU A 24 9.63 -6.07 -16.04
C GLU A 24 8.47 -5.14 -15.68
N ASN A 25 7.54 -5.59 -14.84
CA ASN A 25 6.42 -4.78 -14.37
C ASN A 25 6.89 -3.50 -13.68
N PHE A 26 7.95 -3.58 -12.87
CA PHE A 26 8.48 -2.40 -12.17
C PHE A 26 9.07 -1.34 -13.10
N THR A 27 9.50 -1.70 -14.31
CA THR A 27 10.16 -0.79 -15.26
C THR A 27 9.28 -0.40 -16.45
N THR A 28 8.19 -1.15 -16.69
CA THR A 28 7.38 -1.02 -17.91
C THR A 28 5.88 -0.81 -17.65
N ARG A 29 5.47 -0.60 -16.39
CA ARG A 29 4.06 -0.40 -16.06
C ARG A 29 3.52 0.81 -16.79
N LYS A 30 2.35 0.67 -17.41
CA LYS A 30 1.63 1.83 -17.94
C LYS A 30 1.04 2.61 -16.77
N SER A 31 1.22 3.92 -16.77
CA SER A 31 0.48 4.84 -15.93
C SER A 31 -1.02 4.56 -16.01
N GLU A 32 -1.76 4.90 -14.96
CA GLU A 32 -3.22 4.79 -14.95
C GLU A 32 -3.89 5.59 -16.08
N GLU A 33 -3.19 6.60 -16.62
CA GLU A 33 -3.61 7.44 -17.74
C GLU A 33 -3.31 6.80 -19.13
N GLY A 34 -2.75 5.58 -19.15
CA GLY A 34 -2.74 4.67 -20.32
C GLY A 34 -1.58 4.84 -21.30
N ASP A 35 -0.98 6.03 -21.39
CA ASP A 35 -0.04 6.35 -22.48
C ASP A 35 1.43 6.50 -22.05
N LYS A 36 1.70 6.75 -20.77
CA LYS A 36 3.07 6.88 -20.27
C LYS A 36 3.53 5.60 -19.60
N ILE A 37 4.74 5.15 -19.92
CA ILE A 37 5.43 4.10 -19.17
C ILE A 37 6.02 4.72 -17.91
N GLU A 38 5.67 4.16 -16.76
CA GLU A 38 6.21 4.49 -15.46
C GLU A 38 7.33 3.51 -15.13
N ASN A 39 8.55 4.02 -15.06
CA ASN A 39 9.70 3.24 -14.62
C ASN A 39 9.95 3.49 -13.13
N GLY A 40 9.76 2.46 -12.30
CA GLY A 40 9.96 2.51 -10.86
C GLY A 40 11.41 2.80 -10.43
N THR A 41 12.40 2.64 -11.33
CA THR A 41 13.78 3.07 -11.06
C THR A 41 13.96 4.58 -11.10
N ASP A 42 13.03 5.29 -11.75
CA ASP A 42 13.10 6.73 -11.89
C ASP A 42 12.63 7.43 -10.62
N PHE A 43 13.32 8.52 -10.27
CA PHE A 43 13.05 9.24 -9.03
C PHE A 43 11.60 9.75 -8.94
N LYS A 44 11.04 10.21 -10.07
CA LYS A 44 9.72 10.85 -10.17
C LYS A 44 8.54 9.86 -10.13
N THR A 45 8.81 8.56 -10.13
CA THR A 45 7.77 7.54 -10.24
C THR A 45 7.34 7.07 -8.86
N TRP A 46 6.03 7.07 -8.58
CA TRP A 46 5.51 6.41 -7.39
C TRP A 46 5.64 4.90 -7.50
N TYR A 47 5.91 4.24 -6.38
CA TYR A 47 5.81 2.78 -6.35
C TYR A 47 4.35 2.36 -6.52
N HIS A 48 4.16 1.32 -7.33
CA HIS A 48 2.89 0.64 -7.41
C HIS A 48 2.73 -0.32 -6.23
N ASN A 49 1.49 -0.52 -5.80
CA ASN A 49 1.12 -1.36 -4.67
C ASN A 49 1.67 -2.77 -4.78
N GLU A 50 1.49 -3.41 -5.94
CA GLU A 50 2.03 -4.75 -6.23
C GLU A 50 3.55 -4.85 -6.10
N ASP A 51 4.28 -3.80 -6.47
CA ASP A 51 5.75 -3.84 -6.44
C ASP A 51 6.23 -3.81 -4.98
N VAL A 52 5.58 -3.03 -4.12
CA VAL A 52 5.82 -3.02 -2.67
C VAL A 52 5.49 -4.38 -2.04
N ILE A 53 4.38 -5.02 -2.40
CA ILE A 53 4.03 -6.37 -1.92
C ILE A 53 5.15 -7.37 -2.27
N ARG A 54 5.58 -7.38 -3.53
CA ARG A 54 6.63 -8.29 -4.03
C ARG A 54 7.96 -8.04 -3.33
N MET A 55 8.32 -6.77 -3.09
CA MET A 55 9.52 -6.40 -2.32
C MET A 55 9.44 -6.90 -0.88
N LEU A 56 8.33 -6.64 -0.17
CA LEU A 56 8.17 -7.11 1.22
C LEU A 56 8.17 -8.65 1.31
N TRP A 57 7.55 -9.32 0.35
CA TRP A 57 7.60 -10.78 0.25
C TRP A 57 9.05 -11.26 0.09
N ALA A 58 9.81 -10.68 -0.85
CA ALA A 58 11.21 -11.07 -1.08
C ALA A 58 12.07 -10.85 0.17
N LEU A 59 11.94 -9.69 0.83
CA LEU A 59 12.62 -9.39 2.09
C LEU A 59 12.30 -10.41 3.18
N TYR A 60 11.01 -10.73 3.35
CA TYR A 60 10.59 -11.72 4.33
C TYR A 60 11.12 -13.10 3.98
N GLN A 61 11.07 -13.53 2.71
CA GLN A 61 11.55 -14.84 2.30
C GLN A 61 13.06 -15.02 2.50
N ALA A 62 13.83 -13.95 2.34
CA ALA A 62 15.27 -13.93 2.57
C ALA A 62 15.67 -14.07 4.06
N LEU A 63 14.73 -13.88 5.00
CA LEU A 63 15.04 -14.02 6.42
C LEU A 63 15.42 -15.47 6.79
N PRO A 64 16.42 -15.63 7.69
CA PRO A 64 16.66 -16.91 8.36
C PRO A 64 15.40 -17.42 9.06
N LYS A 65 15.22 -18.75 9.10
CA LYS A 65 14.01 -19.37 9.67
C LYS A 65 13.79 -18.96 11.12
N GLU A 66 14.88 -18.85 11.88
CA GLU A 66 14.87 -18.46 13.29
C GLU A 66 14.28 -17.06 13.47
N LYS A 67 14.66 -16.11 12.60
CA LYS A 67 14.08 -14.75 12.61
C LYS A 67 12.61 -14.76 12.20
N LYS A 68 12.23 -15.54 11.18
CA LYS A 68 10.81 -15.68 10.77
C LYS A 68 9.91 -16.18 11.90
N GLU A 69 10.46 -16.84 12.94
CA GLU A 69 9.66 -17.24 14.09
C GLU A 69 9.14 -16.07 14.92
N ASP A 70 9.81 -14.93 14.91
CA ASP A 70 9.41 -13.73 15.65
C ASP A 70 8.41 -12.85 14.89
N PHE A 71 8.36 -12.97 13.56
CA PHE A 71 7.59 -12.08 12.70
C PHE A 71 6.33 -12.75 12.15
N LEU A 72 5.22 -12.00 12.17
CA LEU A 72 4.16 -12.22 11.21
C LEU A 72 4.65 -11.71 9.85
N ALA A 73 4.30 -12.41 8.76
CA ALA A 73 4.67 -11.99 7.41
C ALA A 73 4.23 -10.53 7.19
N PRO A 74 5.14 -9.64 6.70
CA PRO A 74 4.81 -8.25 6.47
C PRO A 74 3.64 -8.10 5.52
N TYR A 75 2.83 -7.08 5.77
CA TYR A 75 1.64 -6.83 4.98
C TYR A 75 1.59 -5.39 4.48
N VAL A 76 0.95 -5.18 3.34
CA VAL A 76 0.74 -3.87 2.72
C VAL A 76 -0.75 -3.66 2.72
N PHE A 77 -1.19 -2.77 3.60
CA PHE A 77 -2.55 -2.28 3.62
C PHE A 77 -2.72 -1.26 2.50
N PHE A 78 -3.75 -1.48 1.71
CA PHE A 78 -4.22 -0.48 0.77
C PHE A 78 -5.42 0.21 1.38
N ASP A 79 -5.64 1.46 0.98
CA ASP A 79 -6.77 2.20 1.47
C ASP A 79 -8.08 1.48 1.20
N THR A 80 -8.91 1.39 2.23
CA THR A 80 -10.30 0.96 2.10
C THR A 80 -11.16 2.06 1.49
N GLY A 81 -10.59 3.13 0.96
CA GLY A 81 -11.32 4.29 0.51
C GLY A 81 -12.15 4.96 1.58
N GLY A 82 -11.61 4.97 2.80
CA GLY A 82 -12.28 5.56 3.97
C GLY A 82 -13.57 4.85 4.36
N PHE A 83 -13.86 3.69 3.77
CA PHE A 83 -14.90 2.80 4.28
C PHE A 83 -14.56 2.30 5.68
N VAL A 84 -13.26 2.27 6.02
CA VAL A 84 -12.75 1.84 7.32
C VAL A 84 -11.80 2.91 7.85
N SER A 85 -12.08 3.42 9.05
CA SER A 85 -11.15 4.31 9.73
C SER A 85 -9.83 3.59 10.03
N PHE A 86 -8.74 4.35 10.08
CA PHE A 86 -7.43 3.79 10.43
C PHE A 86 -7.49 3.04 11.78
N ASP A 87 -8.19 3.61 12.76
CA ASP A 87 -8.41 2.99 14.07
C ASP A 87 -9.07 1.61 13.99
N LYS A 88 -10.13 1.48 13.19
CA LYS A 88 -10.83 0.22 12.99
C LYS A 88 -9.97 -0.80 12.24
N LEU A 89 -9.25 -0.37 11.21
CA LEU A 89 -8.32 -1.23 10.46
C LEU A 89 -7.23 -1.78 11.39
N MET A 90 -6.63 -0.91 12.21
CA MET A 90 -5.60 -1.30 13.18
C MET A 90 -6.17 -2.20 14.28
N THR A 91 -7.43 -2.03 14.69
CA THR A 91 -8.12 -2.96 15.61
C THR A 91 -8.17 -4.38 15.05
N ILE A 92 -8.56 -4.53 13.78
CA ILE A 92 -8.66 -5.84 13.11
C ILE A 92 -7.26 -6.44 12.93
N ALA A 93 -6.28 -5.63 12.51
CA ALA A 93 -4.91 -6.06 12.35
C ALA A 93 -4.31 -6.54 13.70
N LYS A 94 -4.57 -5.81 14.78
CA LYS A 94 -4.18 -6.20 16.15
C LYS A 94 -4.80 -7.54 16.55
N ARG A 95 -6.08 -7.77 16.25
CA ARG A 95 -6.75 -9.05 16.52
C ARG A 95 -6.05 -10.21 15.79
N LYS A 96 -5.78 -10.06 14.49
CA LYS A 96 -5.02 -11.06 13.71
C LYS A 96 -3.64 -11.32 14.32
N PHE A 97 -2.95 -10.26 14.69
CA PHE A 97 -1.63 -10.33 15.30
C PHE A 97 -1.65 -11.07 16.64
N LEU A 98 -2.61 -10.75 17.52
CA LEU A 98 -2.77 -11.40 18.83
C LEU A 98 -3.10 -12.89 18.73
N LEU A 99 -3.81 -13.32 17.68
CA LEU A 99 -4.08 -14.73 17.38
C LEU A 99 -2.84 -15.51 16.91
N SER A 100 -1.80 -14.81 16.46
CA SER A 100 -0.50 -15.42 16.18
C SER A 100 0.32 -15.59 17.46
N ASN A 101 1.36 -16.41 17.41
CA ASN A 101 2.38 -16.50 18.46
C ASN A 101 3.58 -15.58 18.20
N LYS A 102 3.46 -14.63 17.26
CA LYS A 102 4.55 -13.76 16.80
C LYS A 102 4.74 -12.56 17.74
N LEU A 103 5.96 -12.04 17.75
CA LEU A 103 6.40 -10.88 18.55
C LEU A 103 6.25 -9.57 17.79
N TYR A 104 6.37 -9.60 16.46
CA TYR A 104 6.34 -8.42 15.62
C TYR A 104 5.43 -8.59 14.40
N PHE A 105 4.76 -7.52 13.99
CA PHE A 105 4.03 -7.47 12.71
C PHE A 105 4.36 -6.16 11.99
N PRO A 106 5.36 -6.18 11.09
CA PRO A 106 5.69 -5.05 10.23
C PRO A 106 4.65 -4.90 9.12
N PHE A 107 4.38 -3.67 8.71
CA PHE A 107 3.49 -3.41 7.60
C PHE A 107 3.79 -2.07 6.92
N ILE A 108 3.22 -1.89 5.73
CA ILE A 108 3.16 -0.62 5.00
C ILE A 108 1.69 -0.27 4.76
N ILE A 109 1.35 1.01 4.78
CA ILE A 109 0.01 1.52 4.45
C ILE A 109 0.16 2.59 3.38
N LYS A 110 -0.62 2.47 2.30
CA LYS A 110 -0.84 3.55 1.34
C LYS A 110 -2.29 4.02 1.43
N PRO A 111 -2.60 5.07 2.21
CA PRO A 111 -3.86 5.77 2.06
C PRO A 111 -3.97 6.33 0.64
N GLU A 112 -5.13 6.18 0.00
CA GLU A 112 -5.44 6.73 -1.31
C GLU A 112 -6.35 7.96 -1.17
N LEU A 113 -7.14 8.06 -0.09
CA LEU A 113 -7.81 9.27 0.36
C LEU A 113 -6.77 10.22 0.97
N GLY A 114 -6.58 11.38 0.35
CA GLY A 114 -5.82 12.49 0.94
C GLY A 114 -4.33 12.57 0.59
N GLY A 115 -3.87 11.77 -0.37
CA GLY A 115 -2.52 11.82 -0.91
C GLY A 115 -1.89 10.44 -0.96
N ALA A 116 -1.40 10.03 -2.14
CA ALA A 116 -0.73 8.76 -2.38
C ALA A 116 0.63 8.70 -1.65
N HIS A 117 0.60 8.57 -0.32
CA HIS A 117 1.77 8.65 0.53
C HIS A 117 1.95 7.37 1.33
N TYR A 118 3.01 6.62 1.05
CA TYR A 118 3.33 5.42 1.82
C TYR A 118 3.81 5.79 3.23
N THR A 119 3.27 5.05 4.21
CA THR A 119 3.72 5.04 5.60
C THR A 119 3.99 3.60 6.01
N ALA A 120 4.77 3.38 7.06
CA ALA A 120 5.07 2.06 7.58
C ALA A 120 4.76 1.98 9.07
N GLY A 121 4.58 0.76 9.58
CA GLY A 121 4.40 0.56 11.01
C GLY A 121 4.84 -0.82 11.44
N ILE A 122 5.00 -0.98 12.75
CA ILE A 122 5.35 -2.25 13.38
C ILE A 122 4.48 -2.39 14.63
N PHE A 123 3.69 -3.46 14.70
CA PHE A 123 3.18 -3.90 15.99
C PHE A 123 4.24 -4.66 16.74
N ARG A 124 4.41 -4.34 18.02
CA ARG A 124 5.22 -5.10 18.96
C ARG A 124 4.32 -5.66 20.05
N ARG A 125 4.44 -6.97 20.32
CA ARG A 125 3.83 -7.60 21.48
C ARG A 125 4.67 -7.31 22.72
N GLU A 126 4.05 -6.74 23.74
CA GLU A 126 4.66 -6.48 25.04
C GLU A 126 4.56 -7.72 25.93
N ALA A 127 5.34 -7.74 27.03
CA ALA A 127 5.38 -8.87 27.96
C ALA A 127 4.02 -9.19 28.62
N ASP A 128 3.14 -8.21 28.77
CA ASP A 128 1.79 -8.34 29.33
C ASP A 128 0.71 -8.60 28.27
N SER A 129 1.11 -9.05 27.07
CA SER A 129 0.23 -9.24 25.90
C SER A 129 -0.47 -7.97 25.40
N LYS A 130 -0.08 -6.78 25.89
CA LYS A 130 -0.41 -5.54 25.20
C LYS A 130 0.33 -5.46 23.88
N VAL A 131 -0.15 -4.56 23.03
CA VAL A 131 0.46 -4.28 21.74
C VAL A 131 0.76 -2.79 21.70
N THR A 132 1.94 -2.44 21.18
CA THR A 132 2.33 -1.07 20.85
C THR A 132 2.49 -0.98 19.34
N LEU A 133 1.92 0.06 18.72
CA LEU A 133 2.17 0.40 17.33
C LEU A 133 3.22 1.51 17.26
N PHE A 134 4.36 1.21 16.64
CA PHE A 134 5.34 2.21 16.19
C PHE A 134 5.01 2.58 14.75
N PHE A 135 4.58 3.81 14.51
CA PHE A 135 4.14 4.29 13.20
C PHE A 135 5.13 5.30 12.58
N PHE A 136 5.74 4.88 11.48
CA PHE A 136 6.72 5.63 10.71
C PHE A 136 6.06 6.29 9.50
N ASN A 137 6.02 7.61 9.50
CA ASN A 137 5.67 8.40 8.33
C ASN A 137 6.95 9.11 7.84
N PRO A 138 7.38 8.95 6.58
CA PRO A 138 8.56 9.62 6.06
C PRO A 138 8.56 11.15 6.21
N VAL A 139 7.39 11.82 6.19
CA VAL A 139 7.29 13.27 6.48
C VAL A 139 7.32 13.61 7.98
N GLY A 140 7.30 12.59 8.85
CA GLY A 140 7.47 12.75 10.29
C GLY A 140 6.34 13.46 11.03
N TYR A 141 6.48 13.49 12.36
CA TYR A 141 5.61 14.20 13.29
C TYR A 141 6.47 14.98 14.32
N PRO A 142 7.24 15.99 13.88
CA PRO A 142 8.30 16.61 14.68
C PRO A 142 7.82 17.40 15.91
N ASP A 143 6.56 17.83 15.90
CA ASP A 143 5.96 18.67 16.94
C ASP A 143 4.51 18.26 17.24
N GLU A 144 3.93 18.85 18.28
CA GLU A 144 2.55 18.55 18.70
C GLU A 144 1.53 18.97 17.64
N GLU A 145 1.78 20.00 16.85
CA GLU A 145 0.86 20.42 15.80
C GLU A 145 0.78 19.35 14.70
N ALA A 146 1.91 18.82 14.25
CA ALA A 146 1.99 17.71 13.30
C ALA A 146 1.27 16.47 13.83
N LYS A 147 1.41 16.17 15.13
CA LYS A 147 0.69 15.07 15.78
C LYS A 147 -0.82 15.30 15.84
N GLN A 148 -1.29 16.52 16.11
CA GLN A 148 -2.72 16.83 16.06
C GLN A 148 -3.27 16.74 14.62
N ARG A 149 -2.50 17.18 13.61
CA ARG A 149 -2.86 16.95 12.20
C ARG A 149 -2.94 15.46 11.88
N ALA A 150 -2.04 14.63 12.42
CA ALA A 150 -2.09 13.19 12.29
C ALA A 150 -3.35 12.60 12.92
N LYS A 151 -3.70 13.02 14.15
CA LYS A 151 -4.94 12.64 14.83
C LYS A 151 -6.16 12.92 13.95
N LYS A 152 -6.26 14.13 13.39
CA LYS A 152 -7.37 14.51 12.49
C LYS A 152 -7.39 13.64 11.22
N ARG A 153 -6.26 13.57 10.50
CA ARG A 153 -6.16 12.88 9.20
C ARG A 153 -6.40 11.38 9.29
N LEU A 154 -5.86 10.74 10.32
CA LEU A 154 -6.02 9.31 10.56
C LEU A 154 -7.28 8.99 11.39
N GLN A 155 -8.05 9.99 11.80
CA GLN A 155 -9.24 9.84 12.65
C GLN A 155 -8.93 9.04 13.93
N LEU A 156 -7.81 9.38 14.59
CA LEU A 156 -7.39 8.71 15.82
C LEU A 156 -8.25 9.19 17.00
N PRO A 157 -8.57 8.31 17.96
CA PRO A 157 -9.22 8.73 19.20
C PRO A 157 -8.33 9.71 19.99
N GLU A 158 -7.03 9.41 20.09
CA GLU A 158 -6.03 10.24 20.74
C GLU A 158 -4.73 10.20 19.93
N VAL A 159 -3.85 11.19 20.13
CA VAL A 159 -2.55 11.27 19.42
C VAL A 159 -1.68 10.01 19.64
N ASN A 160 -1.79 9.40 20.81
CA ASN A 160 -1.01 8.26 21.28
C ASN A 160 -1.86 6.98 21.44
N ARG A 161 -3.03 6.91 20.80
CA ARG A 161 -3.90 5.73 20.81
C ARG A 161 -4.43 5.40 19.43
N VAL A 162 -4.51 4.10 19.14
CA VAL A 162 -5.17 3.58 17.94
C VAL A 162 -5.59 2.13 18.18
N GLY A 163 -6.76 1.71 17.72
CA GLY A 163 -7.26 0.34 17.83
C GLY A 163 -7.18 -0.28 19.22
N GLY A 164 -7.36 0.55 20.26
CA GLY A 164 -7.19 0.17 21.67
C GLY A 164 -5.76 -0.28 22.05
N MET A 165 -4.73 0.19 21.34
CA MET A 165 -3.30 0.00 21.67
C MET A 165 -2.59 1.34 21.83
N ASP A 166 -1.39 1.30 22.40
CA ASP A 166 -0.49 2.46 22.45
C ASP A 166 0.04 2.77 21.04
N LEU A 167 0.10 4.04 20.68
CA LEU A 167 0.63 4.53 19.41
C LEU A 167 1.83 5.45 19.66
N VAL A 168 2.96 5.14 19.03
CA VAL A 168 4.16 5.95 19.02
C VAL A 168 4.42 6.45 17.60
N LEU A 169 4.29 7.76 17.40
CA LEU A 169 4.50 8.43 16.11
C LEU A 169 5.97 8.81 15.94
N CYS A 170 6.58 8.46 14.81
CA CYS A 170 7.97 8.82 14.50
C CYS A 170 8.15 10.35 14.36
N PRO A 171 9.05 10.99 15.12
CA PRO A 171 9.22 12.45 15.07
C PRO A 171 10.11 12.94 13.92
N TYR A 172 10.74 12.03 13.16
CA TYR A 172 11.75 12.39 12.18
C TYR A 172 11.11 12.63 10.80
N GLU A 173 11.20 13.87 10.32
CA GLU A 173 10.93 14.25 8.93
C GLU A 173 12.17 13.91 8.07
N VAL A 174 12.11 12.77 7.38
CA VAL A 174 13.19 12.30 6.49
C VAL A 174 12.91 12.60 5.02
N GLN A 175 11.65 12.92 4.69
CA GLN A 175 11.18 13.32 3.37
C GLN A 175 10.48 14.67 3.45
N THR A 176 10.70 15.54 2.47
CA THR A 176 10.00 16.82 2.33
C THR A 176 9.58 17.04 0.88
N SER A 177 8.58 17.89 0.65
CA SER A 177 8.19 18.28 -0.71
C SER A 177 9.35 18.91 -1.47
N ASP A 178 10.18 19.73 -0.82
CA ASP A 178 11.33 20.37 -1.47
C ASP A 178 12.36 19.34 -1.98
N LYS A 179 12.68 18.33 -1.14
CA LYS A 179 13.63 17.28 -1.51
C LYS A 179 13.12 16.42 -2.66
N ASP A 180 11.80 16.23 -2.73
CA ASP A 180 11.16 15.47 -3.81
C ASP A 180 10.81 16.29 -5.06
N GLY A 181 10.89 17.63 -5.00
CA GLY A 181 10.49 18.50 -6.09
C GLY A 181 8.97 18.66 -6.22
N GLY A 182 8.28 18.79 -5.09
CA GLY A 182 6.84 19.01 -4.96
C GLY A 182 6.09 17.76 -4.52
N VAL A 183 6.04 16.75 -5.39
CA VAL A 183 5.26 15.52 -5.18
C VAL A 183 6.07 14.50 -4.38
N LEU A 184 5.51 13.97 -3.28
CA LEU A 184 6.18 13.06 -2.34
C LEU A 184 6.42 11.65 -2.92
N VAL A 185 7.31 11.52 -3.90
CA VAL A 185 7.62 10.31 -4.66
C VAL A 185 8.50 9.28 -3.95
N SER A 186 9.28 9.69 -2.97
CA SER A 186 10.25 8.83 -2.27
C SER A 186 9.67 8.04 -1.08
N CYS A 187 8.40 8.27 -0.72
CA CYS A 187 7.75 7.66 0.43
C CYS A 187 7.72 6.12 0.37
N GLY A 188 7.51 5.55 -0.83
CA GLY A 188 7.52 4.10 -1.09
C GLY A 188 8.89 3.48 -0.81
N PRO A 189 9.95 3.89 -1.53
CA PRO A 189 11.32 3.40 -1.29
C PRO A 189 11.74 3.50 0.18
N ILE A 190 11.51 4.64 0.84
CA ILE A 190 11.92 4.85 2.23
C ILE A 190 11.13 3.95 3.20
N SER A 191 9.83 3.73 2.94
CA SER A 191 9.01 2.82 3.76
C SER A 191 9.42 1.35 3.61
N VAL A 192 9.79 0.93 2.40
CA VAL A 192 10.33 -0.42 2.17
C VAL A 192 11.65 -0.60 2.93
N GLU A 193 12.54 0.40 2.89
CA GLU A 193 13.82 0.33 3.60
C GLU A 193 13.64 0.32 5.13
N PHE A 194 12.66 1.06 5.67
CA PHE A 194 12.30 0.98 7.08
C PHE A 194 11.88 -0.45 7.49
N VAL A 195 11.02 -1.10 6.70
CA VAL A 195 10.60 -2.48 6.98
C VAL A 195 11.75 -3.47 6.81
N ASN A 196 12.60 -3.28 5.78
CA ASN A 196 13.81 -4.08 5.58
C ASN A 196 14.72 -4.04 6.82
N TYR A 197 14.98 -2.84 7.35
CA TYR A 197 15.78 -2.69 8.55
C TYR A 197 15.13 -3.38 9.76
N ALA A 198 13.83 -3.18 9.96
CA ALA A 198 13.09 -3.81 11.07
C ALA A 198 13.19 -5.34 11.04
N LEU A 199 12.95 -5.95 9.88
CA LEU A 199 13.03 -7.41 9.68
C LEU A 199 14.41 -7.97 10.02
N ASN A 200 15.46 -7.21 9.72
CA ASN A 200 16.83 -7.64 9.96
C ASN A 200 17.34 -7.35 11.38
N ASN A 201 16.68 -6.48 12.15
CA ASN A 201 17.12 -6.00 13.45
C ASN A 201 16.00 -6.09 14.51
N PRO A 202 15.57 -7.30 14.91
CA PRO A 202 14.52 -7.45 15.93
C PRO A 202 14.89 -6.83 17.28
N ASP A 203 16.17 -6.85 17.66
CA ASP A 203 16.65 -6.21 18.89
C ASP A 203 16.44 -4.69 18.88
N TRP A 204 16.54 -4.05 17.71
CA TRP A 204 16.21 -2.64 17.57
C TRP A 204 14.72 -2.40 17.84
N ILE A 205 13.82 -3.24 17.30
CA ILE A 205 12.38 -3.14 17.59
C ILE A 205 12.09 -3.33 19.09
N ALA A 206 12.76 -4.30 19.71
CA ALA A 206 12.66 -4.53 21.16
C ALA A 206 13.12 -3.31 21.98
N SER A 207 14.11 -2.57 21.47
CA SER A 207 14.65 -1.37 22.13
C SER A 207 13.83 -0.10 21.93
N LEU A 208 12.84 -0.09 21.02
CA LEU A 208 12.04 1.10 20.74
C LEU A 208 11.25 1.56 21.97
N ASP A 209 11.24 2.87 22.19
CA ASP A 209 10.53 3.56 23.25
C ASP A 209 9.69 4.73 22.68
N ASP A 210 9.17 5.59 23.54
CA ASP A 210 8.38 6.76 23.19
C ASP A 210 9.13 7.81 22.35
N LYS A 211 10.47 7.74 22.30
CA LYS A 211 11.30 8.61 21.46
C LYS A 211 11.41 8.12 20.03
N PHE A 212 11.13 6.84 19.79
CA PHE A 212 11.16 6.20 18.47
C PHE A 212 12.41 6.55 17.66
N GLN A 213 13.59 6.19 18.19
CA GLN A 213 14.85 6.48 17.51
C GLN A 213 14.95 5.71 16.19
N LEU A 214 15.05 6.46 15.09
CA LEU A 214 15.24 5.88 13.76
C LEU A 214 16.65 5.25 13.62
N PRO A 215 16.77 4.23 12.75
CA PRO A 215 18.06 3.70 12.33
C PRO A 215 18.98 4.82 11.79
N PRO A 216 20.29 4.80 12.09
CA PRO A 216 21.21 5.87 11.70
C PRO A 216 21.16 6.23 10.21
N HIS A 217 21.15 5.22 9.33
CA HIS A 217 21.09 5.43 7.88
C HIS A 217 19.78 6.07 7.41
N LEU A 218 18.65 5.88 8.12
CA LEU A 218 17.40 6.58 7.81
C LEU A 218 17.43 8.03 8.31
N VAL A 219 18.13 8.30 9.42
CA VAL A 219 18.31 9.67 9.93
C VAL A 219 19.14 10.52 8.97
N GLU A 220 20.08 9.93 8.23
CA GLU A 220 20.93 10.65 7.26
C GLU A 220 20.13 11.42 6.21
N TYR A 221 18.99 10.86 5.75
CA TYR A 221 18.09 11.51 4.79
C TYR A 221 17.58 12.87 5.27
N LYS A 222 17.41 13.06 6.59
CA LYS A 222 16.99 14.33 7.17
C LYS A 222 18.05 15.42 6.97
N SER A 223 19.32 15.08 7.20
CA SER A 223 20.43 16.04 7.22
C SER A 223 21.14 16.27 5.89
N CYS A 224 20.96 15.40 4.90
CA CYS A 224 21.67 15.51 3.63
C CYS A 224 21.08 16.59 2.70
N SER A 225 21.87 17.06 1.73
CA SER A 225 21.41 17.99 0.70
C SER A 225 20.38 17.32 -0.22
N THR A 226 19.59 18.12 -0.93
CA THR A 226 18.59 17.61 -1.89
C THR A 226 19.22 16.71 -2.97
N GLU A 227 20.42 17.02 -3.46
CA GLU A 227 21.12 16.21 -4.45
C GLU A 227 21.54 14.86 -3.87
N VAL A 228 22.12 14.86 -2.67
CA VAL A 228 22.54 13.63 -1.98
C VAL A 228 21.32 12.77 -1.66
N TYR A 229 20.25 13.38 -1.16
CA TYR A 229 18.97 12.74 -0.91
C TYR A 229 18.43 12.01 -2.15
N LYS A 230 18.36 12.70 -3.30
CA LYS A 230 17.89 12.12 -4.55
C LYS A 230 18.76 10.96 -5.02
N LEU A 231 20.08 11.08 -4.88
CA LEU A 231 21.03 10.01 -5.21
C LEU A 231 20.83 8.78 -4.31
N GLN A 232 20.62 8.97 -3.01
CA GLN A 232 20.35 7.88 -2.05
C GLN A 232 19.02 7.18 -2.37
N VAL A 233 17.95 7.93 -2.66
CA VAL A 233 16.66 7.35 -3.07
C VAL A 233 16.77 6.59 -4.40
N LEU A 234 17.50 7.13 -5.38
CA LEU A 234 17.77 6.43 -6.64
C LEU A 234 18.57 5.15 -6.43
N GLN A 235 19.49 5.14 -5.47
CA GLN A 235 20.25 3.96 -5.11
C GLN A 235 19.33 2.89 -4.47
N LEU A 236 18.47 3.27 -3.52
CA LEU A 236 17.44 2.37 -2.98
C LEU A 236 16.55 1.79 -4.08
N ARG A 237 16.12 2.60 -5.05
CA ARG A 237 15.29 2.12 -6.18
C ARG A 237 16.00 1.06 -7.02
N LYS A 238 17.30 1.19 -7.24
CA LYS A 238 18.11 0.17 -7.93
C LYS A 238 18.22 -1.10 -7.10
N GLU A 239 18.43 -0.98 -5.80
CA GLU A 239 18.49 -2.13 -4.88
C GLU A 239 17.15 -2.87 -4.84
N HIS A 240 16.03 -2.15 -4.81
CA HIS A 240 14.70 -2.74 -4.90
C HIS A 240 14.44 -3.42 -6.25
N TYR A 241 14.93 -2.86 -7.37
CA TYR A 241 14.89 -3.55 -8.66
C TYR A 241 15.68 -4.86 -8.63
N THR A 242 16.86 -4.89 -8.00
CA THR A 242 17.63 -6.12 -7.80
C THR A 242 16.91 -7.10 -6.86
N LEU A 243 16.27 -6.62 -5.81
CA LEU A 243 15.47 -7.44 -4.90
C LEU A 243 14.31 -8.14 -5.61
N LEU A 244 13.62 -7.46 -6.54
CA LEU A 244 12.53 -8.05 -7.34
C LEU A 244 13.00 -9.20 -8.25
N GLN A 245 14.30 -9.32 -8.53
CA GLN A 245 14.86 -10.48 -9.21
C GLN A 245 14.71 -11.78 -8.39
N GLN A 246 14.58 -11.66 -7.07
CA GLN A 246 14.41 -12.78 -6.15
C GLN A 246 12.95 -13.29 -6.10
N VAL A 247 12.05 -12.70 -6.89
CA VAL A 247 10.66 -13.13 -7.03
C VAL A 247 10.50 -13.87 -8.35
N PRO A 248 10.53 -15.21 -8.36
CA PRO A 248 10.33 -15.99 -9.57
C PRO A 248 8.92 -15.80 -10.11
N ASP A 249 8.76 -15.88 -11.43
CA ASP A 249 7.44 -15.74 -12.08
C ASP A 249 6.42 -16.77 -11.58
N SER A 250 6.89 -17.96 -11.19
CA SER A 250 6.05 -19.03 -10.62
C SER A 250 5.46 -18.69 -9.25
N GLU A 251 6.05 -17.74 -8.52
CA GLU A 251 5.59 -17.34 -7.18
C GLU A 251 4.58 -16.18 -7.22
N LEU A 252 4.41 -15.50 -8.37
CA LEU A 252 3.53 -14.33 -8.45
C LEU A 252 2.08 -14.67 -8.08
N THR A 253 1.56 -15.81 -8.56
CA THR A 253 0.21 -16.27 -8.20
C THR A 253 0.11 -16.62 -6.72
N ASN A 254 1.12 -17.24 -6.12
CA ASN A 254 1.12 -17.58 -4.69
C ASN A 254 1.09 -16.32 -3.83
N ILE A 255 1.88 -15.29 -4.20
CA ILE A 255 1.88 -14.00 -3.51
C ILE A 255 0.48 -13.37 -3.57
N GLU A 256 -0.15 -13.37 -4.74
CA GLU A 256 -1.49 -12.83 -4.94
C GLU A 256 -2.56 -13.58 -4.12
N ASP A 257 -2.48 -14.92 -4.09
CA ASP A 257 -3.41 -15.79 -3.34
C ASP A 257 -3.25 -15.64 -1.83
N ASP A 258 -2.01 -15.62 -1.31
CA ASP A 258 -1.72 -15.38 0.10
C ASP A 258 -2.25 -14.02 0.55
N TRP A 259 -2.06 -12.98 -0.28
CA TRP A 259 -2.60 -11.66 -0.02
C TRP A 259 -4.12 -11.64 -0.07
N ALA A 260 -4.72 -12.35 -1.02
CA ALA A 260 -6.18 -12.46 -1.14
C ALA A 260 -6.80 -13.10 0.10
N ALA A 261 -6.18 -14.13 0.67
CA ALA A 261 -6.64 -14.76 1.92
C ALA A 261 -6.58 -13.79 3.11
N ILE A 262 -5.50 -13.01 3.23
CA ILE A 262 -5.37 -11.98 4.27
C ILE A 262 -6.40 -10.86 4.05
N ASN A 263 -6.57 -10.39 2.81
CA ASN A 263 -7.59 -9.41 2.45
C ASN A 263 -8.97 -9.90 2.89
N GLN A 264 -9.33 -11.15 2.55
CA GLN A 264 -10.61 -11.75 2.89
C GLN A 264 -10.85 -11.76 4.41
N TYR A 265 -9.84 -12.09 5.21
CA TYR A 265 -9.93 -11.98 6.67
C TYR A 265 -10.29 -10.56 7.13
N PHE A 266 -9.67 -9.53 6.55
CA PHE A 266 -10.02 -8.15 6.87
C PHE A 266 -11.45 -7.81 6.44
N LEU A 267 -11.89 -8.29 5.27
CA LEU A 267 -13.25 -8.07 4.77
C LEU A 267 -14.29 -8.72 5.70
N ASP A 268 -14.11 -9.99 6.04
CA ASP A 268 -15.02 -10.74 6.91
C ASP A 268 -15.10 -10.12 8.31
N SER A 269 -13.97 -9.59 8.80
CA SER A 269 -13.91 -8.90 10.09
C SER A 269 -14.67 -7.58 10.10
N LEU A 270 -14.79 -6.91 8.95
CA LEU A 270 -15.58 -5.69 8.80
C LEU A 270 -17.07 -6.01 8.69
N ASP A 271 -17.42 -7.01 7.87
CA ASP A 271 -18.81 -7.41 7.62
C ASP A 271 -19.49 -8.00 8.86
N SER A 272 -18.73 -8.71 9.71
CA SER A 272 -19.27 -9.34 10.92
C SER A 272 -19.75 -8.35 11.99
N GLY A 273 -19.51 -7.03 11.84
CA GLY A 273 -19.99 -6.01 12.77
C GLY A 273 -19.58 -6.28 14.23
N SER A 274 -18.48 -7.02 14.43
CA SER A 274 -18.05 -7.56 15.72
C SER A 274 -17.41 -6.50 16.63
N ASP A 275 -18.01 -5.31 16.70
CA ASP A 275 -17.73 -4.35 17.77
C ASP A 275 -17.97 -4.97 19.15
N LYS A 276 -18.89 -5.94 19.23
CA LYS A 276 -19.20 -6.69 20.47
C LYS A 276 -18.03 -7.53 21.01
N ASP A 277 -17.09 -7.96 20.17
CA ASP A 277 -15.97 -8.80 20.61
C ASP A 277 -14.75 -7.97 21.03
N VAL A 278 -14.75 -6.66 20.79
CA VAL A 278 -13.65 -5.77 21.23
C VAL A 278 -13.82 -5.39 22.71
N GLU A 279 -15.07 -5.28 23.21
CA GLU A 279 -15.32 -5.03 24.64
C GLU A 279 -14.80 -6.17 25.54
N LEU A 280 -14.79 -7.42 25.07
CA LEU A 280 -14.40 -8.58 25.89
C LEU A 280 -12.91 -8.59 26.28
N TYR A 281 -12.05 -7.88 25.55
CA TYR A 281 -10.63 -7.73 25.89
C TYR A 281 -10.31 -6.39 26.57
N GLN A 282 -11.23 -5.42 26.55
CA GLN A 282 -11.06 -4.11 27.17
C GLN A 282 -11.60 -4.04 28.61
N GLU A 283 -12.53 -4.93 29.01
CA GLU A 283 -13.14 -4.88 30.35
C GLU A 283 -12.20 -5.19 31.55
N ASN A 284 -10.94 -5.57 31.32
CA ASN A 284 -9.94 -5.66 32.39
C ASN A 284 -9.08 -4.39 32.58
N GLY A 285 -9.31 -3.32 31.81
CA GLY A 285 -8.61 -2.04 31.91
C GLY A 285 -9.58 -0.88 32.12
N LYS A 286 -9.79 -0.49 33.39
CA LYS A 286 -10.66 0.60 33.89
C LYS A 286 -10.98 1.73 32.89
N ARG A 287 -12.29 1.85 32.57
CA ARG A 287 -12.96 2.98 31.89
C ARG A 287 -12.68 4.32 32.59
N GLY A 288 -12.26 5.31 31.82
CA GLY A 288 -12.31 6.73 32.14
C GLY A 288 -13.21 7.45 31.12
N ASP A 289 -13.93 8.44 31.63
CA ASP A 289 -15.11 9.12 31.06
C ASP A 289 -14.95 9.84 29.71
N LEU A 290 -16.02 9.74 28.92
CA LEU A 290 -16.79 10.86 28.34
C LEU A 290 -16.04 11.87 27.44
N PHE A 291 -16.25 11.79 26.13
CA PHE A 291 -16.09 12.93 25.23
C PHE A 291 -17.35 13.16 24.39
N GLU A 292 -17.89 14.36 24.55
CA GLU A 292 -18.96 14.95 23.76
C GLU A 292 -18.46 15.32 22.35
N ASP A 293 -19.36 15.15 21.40
CA ASP A 293 -19.19 15.20 19.96
C ASP A 293 -19.36 16.64 19.46
N ASP A 294 -18.26 17.31 19.08
CA ASP A 294 -18.28 18.66 18.51
C ASP A 294 -17.84 18.68 17.04
N SER A 295 -18.87 18.86 16.21
CA SER A 295 -18.97 19.58 14.93
C SER A 295 -17.77 19.66 13.97
N TYR A 296 -18.02 19.05 12.81
CA TYR A 296 -17.45 19.21 11.47
C TYR A 296 -16.93 20.63 11.14
N VAL A 297 -15.61 20.77 10.92
CA VAL A 297 -14.97 21.98 10.38
C VAL A 297 -14.35 21.68 9.02
N ASP A 298 -14.84 22.45 8.05
CA ASP A 298 -14.47 22.62 6.64
C ASP A 298 -12.94 22.68 6.38
N ASP A 299 -12.46 21.83 5.48
CA ASP A 299 -11.04 21.71 5.08
C ASP A 299 -10.77 22.48 3.77
N SER A 300 -10.87 23.81 3.82
CA SER A 300 -10.56 24.72 2.71
C SER A 300 -9.17 25.38 2.82
N TYR A 301 -8.17 24.67 3.35
CA TYR A 301 -6.79 25.18 3.44
C TYR A 301 -5.79 24.34 2.63
N VAL A 302 -5.83 24.52 1.29
CA VAL A 302 -4.66 24.41 0.41
C VAL A 302 -4.84 25.43 -0.73
N ASN A 303 -3.94 26.42 -0.78
CA ASN A 303 -3.76 27.48 -1.79
C ASN A 303 -4.53 28.79 -1.59
N GLU A 304 -4.12 29.57 -0.60
CA GLU A 304 -4.03 31.03 -0.75
C GLU A 304 -2.55 31.39 -0.59
N ASP A 305 -2.08 32.35 -1.40
CA ASP A 305 -0.71 32.89 -1.51
C ASP A 305 0.21 32.27 -2.58
N ASN A 306 -0.10 32.55 -3.86
CA ASN A 306 0.80 33.24 -4.80
C ASN A 306 0.26 33.18 -6.24
N GLU A 307 -0.72 34.03 -6.54
CA GLU A 307 -0.99 34.47 -7.91
C GLU A 307 -0.86 35.99 -7.94
N ASP A 308 0.37 36.49 -8.05
CA ASP A 308 0.64 37.81 -8.63
C ASP A 308 2.09 37.87 -9.12
N ASP A 309 2.24 38.39 -10.34
CA ASP A 309 3.47 38.71 -11.07
C ASP A 309 4.36 37.55 -11.55
N LEU A 310 4.10 37.10 -12.78
CA LEU A 310 5.13 36.88 -13.81
C LEU A 310 4.47 36.79 -15.21
N GLN A 311 4.08 37.95 -15.76
CA GLN A 311 4.01 38.12 -17.21
C GLN A 311 5.43 38.38 -17.71
N SER A 312 6.03 37.41 -18.41
CA SER A 312 7.19 37.66 -19.26
C SER A 312 6.88 37.18 -20.67
N ASP A 313 6.77 38.16 -21.56
CA ASP A 313 6.58 38.04 -23.00
C ASP A 313 7.67 37.15 -23.62
N TYR A 314 7.26 36.03 -24.22
CA TYR A 314 8.06 35.35 -25.23
C TYR A 314 7.52 35.77 -26.60
N GLU A 315 8.24 36.67 -27.26
CA GLU A 315 8.04 36.98 -28.67
C GLU A 315 8.44 35.77 -29.53
N ASP A 316 7.55 35.46 -30.48
CA ASP A 316 7.72 34.52 -31.58
C ASP A 316 8.94 34.88 -32.43
N ASP A 317 9.85 33.92 -32.65
CA ASP A 317 10.84 33.98 -33.72
C ASP A 317 10.70 32.73 -34.62
N PRO A 318 10.32 32.90 -35.91
CA PRO A 318 10.07 31.78 -36.81
C PRO A 318 11.37 31.20 -37.39
N LEU A 319 11.56 29.91 -37.21
CA LEU A 319 12.61 29.12 -37.89
C LEU A 319 12.37 29.10 -39.40
N SER A 320 13.31 29.66 -40.15
CA SER A 320 13.42 29.52 -41.61
C SER A 320 14.26 28.30 -41.97
N ASP A 321 13.66 27.41 -42.76
CA ASP A 321 14.33 26.34 -43.50
C ASP A 321 15.28 26.91 -44.56
N GLU A 322 16.55 26.51 -44.57
CA GLU A 322 17.34 26.38 -45.80
C GLU A 322 18.26 25.15 -45.73
N GLU A 323 17.90 24.14 -46.54
CA GLU A 323 18.85 23.18 -47.11
C GLU A 323 19.77 23.92 -48.09
N ASP A 324 21.08 23.71 -48.00
CA ASP A 324 21.82 23.20 -49.16
C ASP A 324 23.25 22.77 -48.80
N GLY A 325 23.66 21.64 -49.37
CA GLY A 325 24.99 21.08 -49.18
C GLY A 325 26.06 21.77 -50.02
N VAL A 326 27.32 21.39 -49.78
CA VAL A 326 28.34 21.05 -50.79
C VAL A 326 29.66 20.73 -50.09
N ALA A 327 30.24 19.60 -50.50
CA ALA A 327 31.56 19.13 -50.12
C ALA A 327 32.69 19.98 -50.72
N ILE A 328 33.88 19.98 -50.09
CA ILE A 328 35.14 19.45 -50.66
C ILE A 328 36.34 19.76 -49.75
N GLN A 329 37.24 18.79 -49.78
CA GLN A 329 38.52 18.57 -49.12
C GLN A 329 39.54 19.73 -49.12
N SER A 330 40.45 19.64 -48.15
CA SER A 330 41.93 19.60 -48.30
C SER A 330 42.66 20.73 -47.54
N THR A 331 43.47 20.38 -46.53
CA THR A 331 44.94 20.39 -46.68
C THR A 331 45.70 20.00 -45.38
N LYS A 332 46.91 19.52 -45.65
CA LYS A 332 47.97 18.91 -44.83
C LYS A 332 48.63 19.80 -43.77
N THR A 333 48.94 19.16 -42.64
CA THR A 333 50.27 18.99 -41.99
C THR A 333 51.17 20.19 -41.66
N SER A 334 51.47 20.41 -40.36
CA SER A 334 52.83 20.46 -39.71
C SER A 334 52.68 20.83 -38.22
N GLN A 335 52.98 19.95 -37.26
CA GLN A 335 54.24 19.70 -36.53
C GLN A 335 54.64 20.70 -35.41
N ALA A 336 54.82 20.12 -34.19
CA ALA A 336 55.63 20.56 -33.02
C ALA A 336 55.17 21.81 -32.23
N SER A 337 55.24 21.94 -30.90
CA SER A 337 55.75 21.11 -29.79
C SER A 337 55.44 21.80 -28.43
N SER A 338 55.59 21.06 -27.32
CA SER A 338 55.74 21.48 -25.90
C SER A 338 54.47 21.88 -25.14
N ALA A 339 54.30 21.66 -23.83
CA ALA A 339 54.87 20.77 -22.81
C ALA A 339 54.05 21.04 -21.52
N SER A 340 53.92 20.02 -20.65
CA SER A 340 53.36 20.10 -19.28
C SER A 340 51.85 20.43 -19.19
N GLU A 341 51.03 19.87 -18.30
CA GLU A 341 51.31 19.33 -16.98
C GLU A 341 50.18 18.37 -16.54
N LYS A 342 50.56 17.43 -15.67
CA LYS A 342 49.76 16.32 -15.15
C LYS A 342 48.73 16.78 -14.12
N ALA A 343 47.55 16.16 -14.11
CA ALA A 343 46.89 15.68 -12.89
C ALA A 343 45.67 14.81 -13.23
N SER A 344 45.90 13.51 -13.44
CA SER A 344 44.86 12.49 -13.30
C SER A 344 44.98 11.89 -11.89
N HIS A 345 43.95 12.05 -11.08
CA HIS A 345 43.76 11.26 -9.85
C HIS A 345 42.57 10.33 -10.06
N ALA A 346 42.92 9.07 -10.30
CA ALA A 346 42.04 7.93 -10.24
C ALA A 346 41.66 7.68 -8.77
N VAL A 347 40.35 7.64 -8.49
CA VAL A 347 39.82 7.16 -7.22
C VAL A 347 39.97 5.64 -7.21
N SER A 348 41.01 5.20 -6.51
CA SER A 348 41.27 3.80 -6.17
C SER A 348 40.29 3.37 -5.08
N VAL A 349 39.37 2.46 -5.43
CA VAL A 349 38.52 1.73 -4.50
C VAL A 349 39.41 0.79 -3.67
N ILE A 350 39.67 1.16 -2.42
CA ILE A 350 40.38 0.31 -1.46
C ILE A 350 39.37 -0.70 -0.90
N GLY A 351 39.57 -1.96 -1.29
CA GLY A 351 39.04 -3.10 -0.57
C GLY A 351 39.82 -3.32 0.73
N SER A 352 39.13 -3.24 1.85
CA SER A 352 39.68 -3.57 3.16
C SER A 352 39.35 -5.02 3.50
N LYS A 353 40.27 -5.93 3.15
CA LYS A 353 40.54 -7.12 3.97
C LYS A 353 41.58 -6.72 5.00
N LYS A 354 41.29 -6.91 6.28
CA LYS A 354 42.34 -7.26 7.24
C LYS A 354 41.79 -8.05 8.41
N ASP A 355 42.36 -9.24 8.53
CA ASP A 355 42.41 -10.06 9.71
C ASP A 355 42.93 -9.25 10.91
N SER A 356 42.31 -9.46 12.06
CA SER A 356 42.97 -9.27 13.34
C SER A 356 42.51 -10.36 14.30
N ASP A 357 43.41 -11.32 14.49
CA ASP A 357 43.46 -12.21 15.64
C ASP A 357 43.28 -11.42 16.94
N VAL A 358 42.22 -11.73 17.68
CA VAL A 358 42.15 -11.50 19.12
C VAL A 358 41.65 -12.77 19.78
N SER A 359 42.62 -13.55 20.25
CA SER A 359 42.48 -14.57 21.28
C SER A 359 41.77 -13.99 22.51
N CYS A 360 40.60 -14.51 22.85
CA CYS A 360 40.02 -14.32 24.17
C CYS A 360 39.70 -15.69 24.79
N VAL A 361 40.06 -15.75 26.07
CA VAL A 361 40.29 -16.93 26.88
C VAL A 361 38.98 -17.63 27.21
N ALA A 362 38.91 -18.91 26.86
CA ALA A 362 37.90 -19.84 27.36
C ALA A 362 38.03 -19.96 28.88
N THR A 363 36.98 -19.57 29.60
CA THR A 363 36.82 -19.95 31.01
C THR A 363 35.64 -20.89 31.10
N SER A 364 35.97 -22.18 31.18
CA SER A 364 35.07 -23.26 31.55
C SER A 364 34.55 -23.04 32.96
N ILE A 365 33.23 -22.95 33.13
CA ILE A 365 32.58 -23.19 34.42
C ILE A 365 31.64 -24.38 34.25
N ALA A 366 32.11 -25.51 34.76
CA ALA A 366 31.30 -26.66 35.10
C ALA A 366 30.75 -26.46 36.52
N SER A 367 29.44 -26.61 36.69
CA SER A 367 28.73 -27.00 37.93
C SER A 367 27.29 -27.30 37.47
N SER A 368 26.82 -28.54 37.33
CA SER A 368 26.64 -29.61 38.33
C SER A 368 25.64 -29.26 39.44
N ASN A 369 24.63 -30.13 39.55
CA ASN A 369 23.53 -30.25 40.52
C ASN A 369 22.25 -29.47 40.20
N LYS A 370 21.04 -29.99 40.42
CA LYS A 370 20.50 -31.32 40.78
C LYS A 370 18.98 -31.19 40.66
N ASP A 371 18.32 -32.29 40.32
CA ASP A 371 17.03 -32.76 40.82
C ASP A 371 15.97 -31.71 41.22
N ASN A 372 14.92 -31.59 40.41
CA ASN A 372 13.57 -31.36 40.91
C ASN A 372 12.58 -32.07 39.99
N ASP A 373 12.33 -33.34 40.32
CA ASP A 373 11.10 -34.05 40.01
C ASP A 373 9.91 -33.27 40.59
N ALA A 374 8.96 -32.91 39.72
CA ALA A 374 7.62 -32.51 40.13
C ALA A 374 6.58 -33.35 39.36
N PRO A 375 5.52 -33.81 40.03
CA PRO A 375 4.81 -35.02 39.63
C PRO A 375 3.76 -34.79 38.53
N LEU A 376 3.67 -35.79 37.66
CA LEU A 376 2.56 -36.01 36.74
C LEU A 376 1.25 -36.14 37.52
N ILE A 377 0.29 -35.26 37.20
CA ILE A 377 -1.10 -35.37 37.63
C ILE A 377 -1.76 -36.47 36.78
N PRO A 378 -2.41 -37.48 37.39
CA PRO A 378 -3.11 -38.51 36.65
C PRO A 378 -4.44 -37.97 36.11
N VAL A 379 -4.71 -38.24 34.82
CA VAL A 379 -6.02 -38.01 34.22
C VAL A 379 -6.82 -39.29 34.40
N ASP A 380 -7.85 -39.23 35.25
CA ASP A 380 -8.76 -40.34 35.49
C ASP A 380 -9.69 -40.56 34.29
N ASP A 381 -9.52 -41.72 33.66
CA ASP A 381 -10.50 -42.39 32.82
C ASP A 381 -11.57 -43.04 33.71
N HIS A 382 -12.81 -42.54 33.68
CA HIS A 382 -14.05 -43.32 33.72
C HIS A 382 -15.29 -42.45 33.99
N VAL A 383 -16.13 -42.23 32.97
CA VAL A 383 -17.59 -42.25 33.18
C VAL A 383 -18.26 -42.97 32.01
N LYS A 384 -18.85 -44.12 32.33
CA LYS A 384 -19.78 -44.89 31.50
C LYS A 384 -21.11 -44.16 31.37
N GLY A 385 -21.56 -44.02 30.12
CA GLY A 385 -22.90 -44.39 29.62
C GLY A 385 -24.16 -43.85 30.30
N THR A 386 -25.01 -43.19 29.50
CA THR A 386 -26.45 -43.49 29.42
C THR A 386 -27.05 -42.86 28.17
N SER A 387 -27.65 -43.70 27.32
CA SER A 387 -28.54 -43.30 26.22
C SER A 387 -29.86 -42.75 26.77
N PRO A 388 -30.52 -41.84 26.03
CA PRO A 388 -31.83 -42.18 25.47
C PRO A 388 -31.94 -41.68 24.01
N SER A 389 -32.33 -42.54 23.06
CA SER A 389 -33.72 -42.82 22.68
C SER A 389 -34.45 -41.57 22.19
N GLY A 390 -34.74 -41.56 20.89
CA GLY A 390 -35.09 -40.37 20.14
C GLY A 390 -36.51 -39.86 20.28
N VAL A 391 -36.71 -38.66 19.74
CA VAL A 391 -37.97 -38.15 19.23
C VAL A 391 -37.63 -37.30 18.02
N ALA A 392 -38.08 -37.72 16.85
CA ALA A 392 -38.11 -36.89 15.66
C ALA A 392 -39.16 -35.78 15.86
N LYS A 393 -38.73 -34.53 15.70
CA LYS A 393 -39.63 -33.40 15.43
C LYS A 393 -39.07 -32.64 14.23
N GLU A 394 -39.83 -32.70 13.16
CA GLU A 394 -39.75 -31.79 12.02
C GLU A 394 -40.13 -30.40 12.52
N ASP A 395 -39.17 -29.49 12.59
CA ASP A 395 -39.47 -28.06 12.72
C ASP A 395 -39.34 -27.41 11.34
N THR A 396 -40.51 -27.20 10.76
CA THR A 396 -40.75 -26.43 9.55
C THR A 396 -40.39 -24.97 9.83
N VAL A 397 -39.33 -24.46 9.18
CA VAL A 397 -38.97 -23.04 9.23
C VAL A 397 -40.04 -22.23 8.51
N SER A 398 -40.94 -21.65 9.32
CA SER A 398 -41.94 -20.67 8.92
C SER A 398 -41.26 -19.35 8.56
N GLY A 399 -41.29 -19.02 7.27
CA GLY A 399 -40.91 -17.71 6.76
C GLY A 399 -41.81 -16.61 7.33
N HIS A 400 -41.18 -15.62 7.97
CA HIS A 400 -41.81 -14.34 8.29
C HIS A 400 -42.07 -13.56 7.00
N GLN A 401 -43.23 -13.78 6.38
CA GLN A 401 -43.83 -12.82 5.45
C GLN A 401 -44.58 -11.76 6.28
N SER A 402 -44.14 -10.50 6.18
CA SER A 402 -44.86 -9.38 6.76
C SER A 402 -46.22 -9.25 6.09
N LYS A 403 -47.27 -9.40 6.88
CA LYS A 403 -48.67 -9.18 6.52
C LYS A 403 -48.91 -7.68 6.38
N LEU A 404 -48.60 -7.13 5.20
CA LEU A 404 -49.03 -5.80 4.82
C LEU A 404 -50.50 -5.83 4.41
N ILE A 405 -51.21 -4.84 4.92
CA ILE A 405 -52.64 -4.61 4.77
C ILE A 405 -52.92 -4.39 3.29
N ASN A 406 -53.81 -5.23 2.76
CA ASN A 406 -54.24 -5.24 1.38
C ASN A 406 -55.32 -4.17 1.21
N ASP A 407 -54.91 -2.96 0.85
CA ASP A 407 -55.82 -1.90 0.39
C ASP A 407 -55.75 -1.85 -1.15
N GLY A 408 -56.90 -2.00 -1.79
CA GLY A 408 -57.04 -2.32 -3.20
C GLY A 408 -56.69 -1.17 -4.14
N THR A 409 -55.40 -0.93 -4.38
CA THR A 409 -54.94 -0.15 -5.53
C THR A 409 -54.56 -1.09 -6.66
N SER A 410 -55.38 -1.08 -7.71
CA SER A 410 -55.13 -1.67 -9.03
C SER A 410 -53.68 -1.47 -9.49
N THR A 411 -52.92 -2.55 -9.59
CA THR A 411 -51.59 -2.57 -10.22
C THR A 411 -51.73 -2.21 -11.70
N PRO A 412 -51.21 -1.06 -12.16
CA PRO A 412 -51.27 -0.70 -13.58
C PRO A 412 -50.32 -1.62 -14.35
N SER A 413 -50.86 -2.38 -15.31
CA SER A 413 -50.14 -3.36 -16.14
C SER A 413 -49.26 -2.72 -17.23
N TYR A 414 -48.63 -1.59 -16.95
CA TYR A 414 -47.60 -1.00 -17.81
C TYR A 414 -46.26 -1.20 -17.14
N LEU A 415 -45.68 -2.39 -17.30
CA LEU A 415 -44.22 -2.53 -17.30
C LEU A 415 -43.72 -1.69 -18.47
N ARG A 416 -43.54 -0.38 -18.23
CA ARG A 416 -42.82 0.48 -19.16
C ARG A 416 -41.48 -0.21 -19.40
N ASN A 417 -41.15 -0.47 -20.66
CA ASN A 417 -39.78 -0.77 -21.04
C ASN A 417 -38.97 0.49 -20.75
N VAL A 418 -38.51 0.64 -19.50
CA VAL A 418 -37.66 1.74 -19.09
C VAL A 418 -36.32 1.55 -19.76
N LYS A 419 -35.86 2.56 -20.50
CA LYS A 419 -34.60 2.50 -21.23
C LYS A 419 -33.42 2.46 -20.28
N GLY A 420 -32.31 1.88 -20.75
CA GLY A 420 -31.02 1.95 -20.06
C GLY A 420 -30.83 1.00 -18.87
N VAL A 421 -31.86 0.25 -18.46
CA VAL A 421 -31.78 -0.67 -17.31
C VAL A 421 -30.66 -1.71 -17.48
N ALA A 422 -30.57 -2.34 -18.65
CA ALA A 422 -29.56 -3.37 -18.92
C ALA A 422 -28.11 -2.84 -18.80
N ALA A 423 -27.84 -1.60 -19.22
CA ALA A 423 -26.52 -1.00 -19.10
C ALA A 423 -26.13 -0.78 -17.62
N ILE A 424 -27.07 -0.33 -16.80
CA ILE A 424 -26.85 -0.19 -15.35
C ILE A 424 -26.65 -1.55 -14.67
N GLU A 425 -27.47 -2.55 -15.01
CA GLU A 425 -27.36 -3.92 -14.46
C GLU A 425 -26.02 -4.58 -14.83
N GLN A 426 -25.52 -4.35 -16.05
CA GLN A 426 -24.19 -4.81 -16.46
C GLN A 426 -23.08 -4.17 -15.63
N GLU A 427 -23.19 -2.87 -15.33
CA GLU A 427 -22.20 -2.17 -14.50
C GLU A 427 -22.27 -2.61 -13.03
N ILE A 428 -23.46 -2.85 -12.48
CA ILE A 428 -23.64 -3.48 -11.16
C ILE A 428 -22.95 -4.85 -11.13
N LEU A 429 -23.18 -5.69 -12.15
CA LEU A 429 -22.57 -7.01 -12.23
C LEU A 429 -21.04 -6.93 -12.33
N ARG A 430 -20.50 -6.03 -13.15
CA ARG A 430 -19.05 -5.77 -13.26
C ARG A 430 -18.45 -5.39 -11.91
N LEU A 431 -19.11 -4.50 -11.17
CA LEU A 431 -18.67 -4.06 -9.86
C LEU A 431 -18.77 -5.17 -8.80
N ARG A 432 -19.83 -6.00 -8.82
CA ARG A 432 -19.98 -7.16 -7.92
C ARG A 432 -18.95 -8.25 -8.18
N ASN A 433 -18.58 -8.44 -9.45
CA ASN A 433 -17.57 -9.41 -9.87
C ASN A 433 -16.14 -8.88 -9.73
N ALA A 434 -15.94 -7.62 -9.30
CA ALA A 434 -14.61 -7.13 -8.98
C ALA A 434 -14.04 -7.95 -7.81
N THR A 435 -12.85 -8.49 -8.00
CA THR A 435 -12.10 -9.26 -6.99
C THR A 435 -11.00 -8.40 -6.37
N GLY A 436 -10.35 -8.91 -5.31
CA GLY A 436 -9.27 -8.22 -4.62
C GLY A 436 -9.73 -7.20 -3.57
N PHE A 437 -8.80 -6.46 -2.99
CA PHE A 437 -9.06 -5.55 -1.87
C PHE A 437 -10.04 -4.42 -2.22
N PHE A 438 -9.99 -3.91 -3.46
CA PHE A 438 -10.92 -2.89 -3.96
C PHE A 438 -12.35 -3.41 -4.20
N SER A 439 -12.60 -4.72 -4.04
CA SER A 439 -13.93 -5.32 -4.21
C SER A 439 -14.93 -4.86 -3.16
N LEU A 440 -14.51 -4.47 -1.95
CA LEU A 440 -15.41 -3.90 -0.94
C LEU A 440 -16.08 -2.63 -1.45
N GLY A 441 -15.26 -1.65 -1.85
CA GLY A 441 -15.75 -0.40 -2.42
C GLY A 441 -16.55 -0.63 -3.70
N ALA A 442 -16.17 -1.64 -4.49
CA ALA A 442 -16.92 -2.07 -5.67
C ALA A 442 -18.33 -2.57 -5.33
N LYS A 443 -18.44 -3.51 -4.38
CA LYS A 443 -19.69 -4.13 -3.96
C LYS A 443 -20.61 -3.13 -3.27
N SER A 444 -20.08 -2.31 -2.36
CA SER A 444 -20.81 -1.23 -1.70
C SER A 444 -21.38 -0.24 -2.72
N LYS A 445 -20.55 0.22 -3.67
CA LYS A 445 -21.00 1.06 -4.78
C LYS A 445 -22.05 0.37 -5.65
N ALA A 446 -21.88 -0.91 -5.95
CA ALA A 446 -22.86 -1.70 -6.71
C ALA A 446 -24.22 -1.73 -5.99
N THR A 447 -24.24 -1.92 -4.67
CA THR A 447 -25.46 -1.86 -3.84
C THR A 447 -26.12 -0.48 -3.90
N LYS A 448 -25.35 0.61 -3.82
CA LYS A 448 -25.89 1.97 -3.96
C LYS A 448 -26.48 2.24 -5.35
N ILE A 449 -25.80 1.81 -6.41
CA ILE A 449 -26.29 1.92 -7.79
C ILE A 449 -27.57 1.10 -7.96
N GLU A 450 -27.63 -0.11 -7.42
CA GLU A 450 -28.80 -0.98 -7.46
C GLU A 450 -30.01 -0.36 -6.73
N GLN A 451 -29.79 0.18 -5.54
CA GLN A 451 -30.84 0.91 -4.79
C GLN A 451 -31.35 2.13 -5.57
N ALA A 452 -30.45 2.91 -6.19
CA ALA A 452 -30.83 4.05 -7.01
C ALA A 452 -31.59 3.62 -8.28
N LEU A 453 -31.18 2.51 -8.90
CA LEU A 453 -31.82 1.94 -10.08
C LEU A 453 -33.28 1.54 -9.80
N GLU A 454 -33.54 0.87 -8.68
CA GLU A 454 -34.91 0.48 -8.30
C GLU A 454 -35.83 1.69 -8.12
N GLN A 455 -35.32 2.80 -7.57
CA GLN A 455 -36.09 4.04 -7.45
C GLN A 455 -36.32 4.71 -8.82
N ALA A 456 -35.32 4.68 -9.71
CA ALA A 456 -35.38 5.28 -11.03
C ALA A 456 -36.34 4.55 -11.98
N LYS A 457 -36.48 3.22 -11.86
CA LYS A 457 -37.42 2.40 -12.66
C LYS A 457 -38.87 2.90 -12.56
N VAL A 458 -39.24 3.53 -11.45
CA VAL A 458 -40.61 4.05 -11.23
C VAL A 458 -40.78 5.49 -11.72
N LYS A 459 -39.68 6.28 -11.74
CA LYS A 459 -39.73 7.74 -11.90
C LYS A 459 -39.24 8.22 -13.27
N SER A 460 -38.34 7.48 -13.91
CA SER A 460 -37.68 7.89 -15.15
C SER A 460 -38.10 7.04 -16.34
N SER A 461 -38.13 7.65 -17.53
CA SER A 461 -38.26 6.92 -18.80
C SER A 461 -36.95 6.28 -19.26
N ASP A 462 -35.81 6.80 -18.79
CA ASP A 462 -34.46 6.28 -19.02
C ASP A 462 -33.65 6.40 -17.73
N VAL A 463 -33.28 5.27 -17.14
CA VAL A 463 -32.59 5.27 -15.84
C VAL A 463 -31.15 5.80 -15.92
N ARG A 464 -30.54 5.86 -17.11
CA ARG A 464 -29.16 6.39 -17.27
C ARG A 464 -29.08 7.91 -17.12
N LEU A 465 -30.21 8.58 -17.29
CA LEU A 465 -30.37 10.03 -17.11
C LEU A 465 -30.90 10.39 -15.71
N ASP A 466 -31.30 9.39 -14.91
CA ASP A 466 -31.80 9.63 -13.56
C ASP A 466 -30.68 10.19 -12.65
N THR A 467 -30.97 11.29 -11.96
CA THR A 467 -29.96 11.97 -11.12
C THR A 467 -29.45 11.07 -10.00
N GLY A 468 -30.31 10.27 -9.35
CA GLY A 468 -29.89 9.37 -8.27
C GLY A 468 -28.96 8.27 -8.77
N VAL A 469 -29.28 7.67 -9.92
CA VAL A 469 -28.43 6.67 -10.56
C VAL A 469 -27.10 7.30 -10.99
N ARG A 470 -27.11 8.48 -11.60
CA ARG A 470 -25.89 9.19 -11.99
C ARG A 470 -25.03 9.57 -10.79
N THR A 471 -25.62 10.03 -9.69
CA THR A 471 -24.90 10.32 -8.43
C THR A 471 -24.25 9.06 -7.86
N ALA A 472 -24.96 7.93 -7.82
CA ALA A 472 -24.39 6.66 -7.35
C ALA A 472 -23.28 6.13 -8.29
N LEU A 473 -23.42 6.31 -9.61
CA LEU A 473 -22.38 5.98 -10.59
C LEU A 473 -21.17 6.93 -10.48
N SER A 474 -21.40 8.23 -10.26
CA SER A 474 -20.36 9.25 -10.11
C SER A 474 -19.69 9.20 -8.74
N GLU A 475 -20.24 8.46 -7.78
CA GLU A 475 -19.62 8.29 -6.48
C GLU A 475 -18.24 7.66 -6.67
N HIS A 476 -17.20 8.48 -6.54
CA HIS A 476 -15.83 8.01 -6.62
C HIS A 476 -15.59 7.05 -5.47
N ARG A 477 -14.80 6.01 -5.71
CA ARG A 477 -14.40 5.13 -4.61
C ARG A 477 -13.66 5.92 -3.52
N ILE A 478 -13.03 7.05 -3.89
CA ILE A 478 -12.15 7.89 -3.08
C ILE A 478 -12.02 9.26 -3.77
N PHE A 479 -11.98 10.37 -3.00
CA PHE A 479 -11.75 11.76 -3.44
C PHE A 479 -10.99 11.87 -4.78
N SER A 480 -11.73 12.07 -5.87
CA SER A 480 -11.17 12.76 -7.03
C SER A 480 -10.99 14.21 -6.59
N PHE A 481 -9.80 14.52 -6.07
CA PHE A 481 -9.36 15.90 -5.94
C PHE A 481 -9.71 16.60 -7.26
N PHE A 482 -10.56 17.62 -7.15
CA PHE A 482 -11.13 18.48 -8.20
C PHE A 482 -12.37 18.04 -8.99
N GLY A 483 -13.01 16.90 -8.78
CA GLY A 483 -14.26 16.60 -9.52
C GLY A 483 -14.13 16.66 -11.07
N LEU A 484 -12.89 16.64 -11.58
CA LEU A 484 -12.55 16.78 -12.99
C LEU A 484 -12.52 15.42 -13.72
N LYS A 485 -12.44 14.31 -12.97
CA LYS A 485 -12.40 12.96 -13.55
C LYS A 485 -13.77 12.30 -13.40
N THR A 486 -14.35 11.86 -14.50
CA THR A 486 -15.59 11.06 -14.51
C THR A 486 -15.26 9.62 -14.11
N THR A 487 -16.05 8.98 -13.23
CA THR A 487 -15.82 7.57 -12.87
C THR A 487 -15.93 6.66 -14.10
N GLN A 488 -15.14 5.57 -14.17
CA GLN A 488 -15.26 4.57 -15.23
C GLN A 488 -16.69 4.01 -15.36
N ALA A 489 -17.38 3.84 -14.22
CA ALA A 489 -18.76 3.38 -14.19
C ALA A 489 -19.71 4.35 -14.92
N LEU A 490 -19.55 5.65 -14.67
CA LEU A 490 -20.33 6.67 -15.35
C LEU A 490 -19.94 6.80 -16.83
N GLN A 491 -18.65 6.73 -17.16
CA GLN A 491 -18.16 6.73 -18.54
C GLN A 491 -18.72 5.55 -19.35
N ASN A 492 -18.80 4.35 -18.77
CA ASN A 492 -19.40 3.19 -19.45
C ASN A 492 -20.88 3.42 -19.76
N VAL A 493 -21.60 4.03 -18.83
CA VAL A 493 -23.02 4.37 -18.99
C VAL A 493 -23.22 5.49 -20.02
N ASP A 494 -22.38 6.52 -20.00
CA ASP A 494 -22.40 7.61 -20.99
C ASP A 494 -22.08 7.09 -22.39
N ARG A 495 -21.10 6.19 -22.54
CA ARG A 495 -20.82 5.50 -23.80
C ARG A 495 -22.03 4.73 -24.31
N SER A 496 -22.76 4.03 -23.42
CA SER A 496 -23.97 3.30 -23.81
C SER A 496 -25.10 4.23 -24.31
N LEU A 497 -25.17 5.46 -23.80
CA LEU A 497 -26.11 6.48 -24.28
C LEU A 497 -25.72 6.98 -25.67
N GLU A 498 -24.43 7.25 -25.89
CA GLU A 498 -23.90 7.69 -27.20
C GLU A 498 -24.10 6.64 -28.28
N GLU A 499 -23.82 5.37 -27.98
CA GLU A 499 -23.99 4.25 -28.92
C GLU A 499 -25.45 4.07 -29.36
N GLU A 500 -26.42 4.22 -28.44
CA GLU A 500 -27.85 4.14 -28.80
C GLU A 500 -28.28 5.32 -29.69
N ASN A 501 -27.79 6.53 -29.39
CA ASN A 501 -28.12 7.72 -30.18
C ASN A 501 -27.57 7.62 -31.61
N ASN A 502 -26.38 7.03 -31.78
CA ASN A 502 -25.76 6.82 -33.09
C ASN A 502 -26.44 5.72 -33.94
N GLN A 503 -27.19 4.80 -33.32
CA GLN A 503 -27.93 3.74 -34.02
C GLN A 503 -29.30 4.19 -34.52
N LEU A 504 -29.80 5.35 -34.09
CA LEU A 504 -31.05 5.89 -34.63
C LEU A 504 -30.81 6.31 -36.09
N PRO A 505 -31.57 5.77 -37.06
CA PRO A 505 -31.37 6.09 -38.46
C PRO A 505 -31.49 7.60 -38.64
N THR A 506 -30.42 8.23 -39.11
CA THR A 506 -30.43 9.63 -39.54
C THR A 506 -31.53 9.73 -40.59
N LYS A 507 -32.67 10.35 -40.23
CA LYS A 507 -33.77 10.57 -41.15
C LYS A 507 -33.19 11.27 -42.37
N SER A 508 -33.05 10.53 -43.47
CA SER A 508 -32.63 11.05 -44.76
C SER A 508 -33.59 12.18 -45.10
N SER A 509 -33.06 13.40 -45.05
CA SER A 509 -33.80 14.63 -45.34
C SER A 509 -34.12 14.73 -46.82
#